data_AF-A0A8J7ASP2-F1
#
_entry.id   AF-A0A8J7ASP2-F1
#
_cell.length_a   1.000
_cell.length_b   1.000
_cell.length_c   1.000
_cell.angle_alpha   90.00
_cell.angle_beta   90.00
_cell.angle_gamma   90.00
#
_symmetry.space_group_name_H-M   'P 1'
#
loop_
_entity.id
_entity.type
_entity.pdbx_description
1 polymer ?
#
loop_
_entity_poly.entity_id
_entity_poly.type
_entity_poly.pdbx_seq_one_letter_code
_entity_poly.pdbx_strand_id
1 'polypeptide(L)' 'PNDPVAHPQPLITGRDLVQGLALKPGPRIGELLEAVHLAQAEGLVSCREEALGWVKQQL' A
#
# COMPACT_ATOMS: atom_id res chain seq x y z
N PRO A 1 -3.50 -6.08 29.79
CA PRO A 1 -3.61 -6.20 28.33
C PRO A 1 -3.72 -4.81 27.70
N ASN A 2 -2.57 -4.19 27.41
CA ASN A 2 -2.53 -3.09 26.48
C ASN A 2 -2.58 -3.75 25.10
N ASP A 3 -3.77 -3.96 24.56
CA ASP A 3 -3.97 -4.33 23.17
C ASP A 3 -4.21 -3.04 22.39
N PRO A 4 -3.17 -2.30 21.97
CA PRO A 4 -3.36 -1.32 20.92
C PRO A 4 -3.68 -2.17 19.70
N VAL A 5 -4.94 -2.15 19.29
CA VAL A 5 -5.42 -2.72 18.02
C VAL A 5 -4.37 -2.42 16.96
N ALA A 6 -3.58 -3.44 16.59
CA ALA A 6 -2.43 -3.29 15.73
C ALA A 6 -2.94 -3.11 14.31
N HIS A 7 -3.46 -1.93 14.00
CA HIS A 7 -3.66 -1.51 12.62
C HIS A 7 -2.26 -1.18 12.09
N PRO A 8 -1.67 -2.05 11.25
CA PRO A 8 -0.36 -1.76 10.70
C PRO A 8 -0.47 -0.44 9.93
N GLN A 9 0.48 0.47 10.20
CA GLN A 9 0.51 1.74 9.51
C GLN A 9 0.71 1.48 8.01
N PRO A 10 -0.06 2.15 7.14
CA PRO A 10 0.06 1.93 5.71
C PRO A 10 1.48 2.24 5.23
N LEU A 11 2.08 1.31 4.48
CA LEU A 11 3.46 1.44 3.97
C LEU A 11 3.61 2.55 2.91
N ILE A 12 2.52 2.83 2.19
CA ILE A 12 2.45 3.84 1.13
C ILE A 12 1.12 4.58 1.20
N THR A 13 1.11 5.77 0.63
CA THR A 13 -0.07 6.62 0.47
C THR A 13 -0.43 6.77 -1.00
N GLY A 14 -1.62 7.32 -1.28
CA GLY A 14 -2.01 7.62 -2.66
C GLY A 14 -1.06 8.59 -3.36
N ARG A 15 -0.40 9.50 -2.61
CA ARG A 15 0.62 10.38 -3.19
C ARG A 15 1.84 9.60 -3.67
N ASP A 16 2.22 8.57 -2.94
CA ASP A 16 3.36 7.72 -3.30
C ASP A 16 3.08 6.93 -4.58
N LEU A 17 1.82 6.53 -4.78
CA LEU A 17 1.37 5.91 -6.03
C LEU A 17 1.38 6.88 -7.21
N VAL A 18 0.91 8.11 -7.02
CA VAL A 18 0.95 9.15 -8.07
C VAL A 18 2.39 9.53 -8.42
N GLN A 19 3.25 9.74 -7.43
CA GLN A 19 4.63 10.19 -7.65
C GLN A 19 5.57 9.06 -8.08
N GLY A 20 5.47 7.89 -7.43
CA GLY A 20 6.35 6.76 -7.65
C GLY A 20 5.99 5.92 -8.88
N LEU A 21 4.73 5.89 -9.28
CA LEU A 21 4.24 5.09 -10.42
C LEU A 21 3.56 5.93 -11.52
N ALA A 22 3.60 7.26 -11.40
CA ALA A 22 2.98 8.19 -12.36
C ALA A 22 1.48 7.92 -12.60
N LEU A 23 0.78 7.38 -11.60
CA LEU A 23 -0.64 7.06 -11.70
C LEU A 23 -1.49 8.33 -11.65
N LYS A 24 -2.59 8.34 -12.43
CA LYS A 24 -3.57 9.43 -12.34
C LYS A 24 -4.43 9.26 -11.09
N PRO A 25 -4.72 10.35 -10.35
CA PRO A 25 -5.62 10.29 -9.21
C PRO A 25 -7.01 9.82 -9.64
N GLY A 26 -7.59 8.89 -8.87
CA GLY A 26 -8.89 8.29 -9.17
C GLY A 26 -9.19 7.08 -8.27
N PRO A 27 -10.37 6.45 -8.43
CA PRO A 27 -10.83 5.34 -7.57
C PRO A 27 -9.87 4.15 -7.55
N ARG A 28 -9.18 3.89 -8.68
CA ARG A 28 -8.14 2.84 -8.79
C ARG A 28 -7.02 3.00 -7.77
N ILE A 29 -6.70 4.22 -7.32
CA ILE A 29 -5.70 4.42 -6.26
C ILE A 29 -6.18 3.83 -4.93
N GLY A 30 -7.47 3.99 -4.59
CA GLY A 30 -8.04 3.41 -3.38
C GLY A 30 -7.96 1.88 -3.41
N GLU A 31 -8.34 1.27 -4.53
CA GLU A 31 -8.25 -0.19 -4.75
C GLU A 31 -6.81 -0.70 -4.59
N LEU A 32 -5.82 0.00 -5.14
CA LEU A 32 -4.41 -0.37 -5.00
C LEU A 32 -3.91 -0.21 -3.57
N LEU A 33 -4.35 0.81 -2.84
CA LEU A 33 -3.99 0.99 -1.43
C LEU A 33 -4.60 -0.10 -0.54
N GLU A 34 -5.85 -0.49 -0.79
CA GLU A 34 -6.47 -1.64 -0.11
C GLU A 34 -5.73 -2.94 -0.40
N ALA A 35 -5.36 -3.18 -1.67
CA ALA A 35 -4.59 -4.35 -2.05
C ALA A 35 -3.22 -4.40 -1.34
N VAL A 36 -2.52 -3.25 -1.23
CA VAL A 36 -1.27 -3.15 -0.49
C VAL A 36 -1.48 -3.39 1.00
N HIS A 37 -2.56 -2.90 1.57
CA HIS A 37 -2.87 -3.11 2.98
C HIS A 37 -3.08 -4.61 3.29
N LEU A 38 -3.76 -5.33 2.40
CA LEU A 38 -3.89 -6.79 2.50
C LEU A 38 -2.53 -7.47 2.36
N ALA A 39 -1.73 -7.11 1.35
CA ALA A 39 -0.39 -7.66 1.15
C ALA A 39 0.53 -7.41 2.36
N GLN A 40 0.39 -6.27 3.02
CA GLN A 40 1.10 -5.95 4.27
C GLN A 40 0.63 -6.85 5.42
N ALA A 41 -0.69 -7.03 5.57
CA ALA A 41 -1.26 -7.90 6.59
C ALA A 41 -0.86 -9.38 6.41
N GLU A 42 -0.67 -9.82 5.16
CA GLU A 42 -0.17 -11.14 4.80
C GLU A 42 1.35 -11.28 4.90
N GLY A 43 2.08 -10.17 5.14
CA GLY A 43 3.54 -10.15 5.22
C GLY A 43 4.25 -10.27 3.87
N LEU A 44 3.54 -10.02 2.76
CA LEU A 44 4.11 -10.01 1.40
C LEU A 44 4.98 -8.76 1.15
N VAL A 45 4.64 -7.67 1.82
CA VAL A 45 5.38 -6.40 1.76
C VAL A 45 5.53 -5.84 3.17
N SER A 46 6.68 -5.27 3.46
CA SER A 46 7.05 -4.79 4.80
C SER A 46 7.59 -3.36 4.80
N CYS A 47 7.95 -2.84 3.63
CA CYS A 47 8.46 -1.48 3.47
C CYS A 47 7.84 -0.76 2.26
N ARG A 48 8.11 0.55 2.20
CA ARG A 48 7.64 1.44 1.14
C ARG A 48 8.09 0.98 -0.24
N GLU A 49 9.36 0.62 -0.41
CA GLU A 49 9.90 0.16 -1.71
C GLU A 49 9.25 -1.15 -2.17
N GLU A 50 9.08 -2.11 -1.28
CA GLU A 50 8.40 -3.38 -1.58
C GLU A 50 6.95 -3.16 -1.98
N ALA A 51 6.21 -2.32 -1.25
CA ALA A 51 4.83 -1.98 -1.58
C ALA A 51 4.70 -1.33 -2.96
N LEU A 52 5.56 -0.36 -3.30
CA LEU A 52 5.57 0.25 -4.64
C LEU A 52 5.92 -0.75 -5.75
N GLY A 53 6.89 -1.63 -5.49
CA GLY A 53 7.26 -2.70 -6.41
C GLY A 53 6.13 -3.70 -6.64
N TRP A 54 5.44 -4.08 -5.56
CA TRP A 54 4.30 -5.00 -5.60
C TRP A 54 3.11 -4.41 -6.37
N VAL A 55 2.81 -3.13 -6.17
CA VAL A 55 1.76 -2.44 -6.96
C VAL A 55 2.13 -2.39 -8.43
N LYS A 56 3.41 -2.12 -8.76
CA LYS A 56 3.88 -2.09 -10.14
C LYS A 56 3.66 -3.43 -10.87
N GLN A 57 3.65 -4.56 -10.17
CA GLN A 57 3.36 -5.87 -10.74
C GLN A 57 1.86 -6.11 -11.03
N GLN A 58 0.96 -5.27 -10.52
CA GLN A 58 -0.49 -5.35 -10.72
C GLN A 58 -1.06 -4.30 -11.69
N LEU A 59 -0.20 -3.43 -12.23
CA LEU A 59 -0.60 -2.42 -13.20
C LEU A 59 -0.80 -3.00 -14.60
#